data_AF-A0A1F2Y6L7-F1
#
_entry.id   AF-A0A1F2Y6L7-F1
#
_cell.length_a   1.000
_cell.length_b   1.000
_cell.length_c   1.000
_cell.angle_alpha   90.00
_cell.angle_beta   90.00
_cell.angle_gamma   90.00
#
_symmetry.space_group_name_H-M   'P 1'
#
loop_
_entity.id
_entity.type
_entity.pdbx_description
1 polymer ?
#
loop_
_entity_poly.entity_id
_entity_poly.type
_entity_poly.pdbx_seq_one_letter_code
_entity_poly.pdbx_strand_id
1 'polypeptide(L)'
;MEQLRKQDTKIVEAMNLELGRQRDKIELIASENFVSEAVMQAMGTVLTNKYAEGYPGKRYYGGCEYVDVVEDIARDRAKELSLSERG
;
A
#
# COMPACT_ATOMS: atom_id res chain seq x y z
N MET A 1 3.34 -14.90 -0.31
CA MET A 1 4.78 -15.00 0.04
C MET A 1 5.50 -16.23 -0.52
N GLU A 2 4.81 -17.20 -1.14
CA GLU A 2 5.45 -18.42 -1.65
C GLU A 2 6.65 -18.17 -2.58
N GLN A 3 6.52 -17.23 -3.52
CA GLN A 3 7.60 -16.89 -4.45
C GLN A 3 8.82 -16.29 -3.73
N LEU A 4 8.59 -15.35 -2.81
CA LEU A 4 9.66 -14.76 -2.00
C LEU A 4 10.35 -15.83 -1.14
N ARG A 5 9.61 -16.76 -0.54
CA ARG A 5 10.19 -17.87 0.25
C ARG A 5 11.09 -18.77 -0.59
N LYS A 6 10.72 -19.05 -1.85
CA LYS A 6 11.56 -19.83 -2.77
C LYS A 6 12.82 -19.08 -3.18
N GLN A 7 12.72 -17.75 -3.35
CA GLN A 7 13.82 -16.91 -3.81
C GLN A 7 14.81 -16.57 -2.70
N ASP A 8 14.32 -16.24 -1.51
CA ASP A 8 15.13 -15.76 -0.39
C ASP A 8 14.48 -16.12 0.96
N THR A 9 14.90 -17.25 1.53
CA THR A 9 14.42 -17.70 2.83
C THR A 9 14.89 -16.80 3.98
N LYS A 10 16.07 -16.18 3.86
CA LYS A 10 16.65 -15.34 4.91
C LYS A 10 15.84 -14.06 5.11
N ILE A 11 15.39 -13.46 4.01
CA ILE A 11 14.48 -12.30 4.08
C ILE A 11 13.16 -12.69 4.74
N VAL A 12 12.58 -13.84 4.38
CA VAL A 12 11.33 -14.31 5.00
C VAL A 12 11.50 -14.59 6.50
N GLU A 13 12.62 -15.17 6.91
CA GLU A 13 12.95 -15.38 8.32
C GLU A 13 13.05 -14.04 9.07
N ALA A 14 13.78 -13.08 8.53
CA ALA A 14 13.90 -11.74 9.12
C ALA A 14 12.55 -11.02 9.25
N MET A 15 11.69 -11.11 8.24
CA MET A 15 10.34 -10.54 8.29
C MET A 15 9.47 -11.17 9.39
N ASN A 16 9.59 -12.49 9.62
CA ASN A 16 8.85 -13.16 10.68
C ASN A 16 9.38 -12.78 12.08
N LEU A 17 10.69 -12.54 12.23
CA LEU A 17 11.25 -12.03 13.47
C LEU A 17 10.68 -10.63 13.80
N GLU A 18 10.56 -9.74 12.81
CA GLU A 18 9.96 -8.41 13.02
C GLU A 18 8.46 -8.50 13.32
N LEU A 19 7.73 -9.40 12.65
CA LEU A 19 6.32 -9.65 12.98
C LEU A 19 6.16 -10.12 14.44
N GLY A 20 7.04 -11.00 14.91
CA GLY A 20 7.09 -11.41 16.31
C GLY A 20 7.35 -10.21 17.23
N ARG A 21 8.37 -9.40 16.94
CA ARG A 21 8.69 -8.19 17.71
C ARG A 21 7.48 -7.25 17.82
N GLN A 22 6.76 -7.01 16.73
CA GLN A 22 5.59 -6.11 16.70
C GLN A 22 4.41 -6.66 17.51
N ARG A 23 4.24 -7.99 17.58
CA ARG A 23 3.17 -8.64 18.34
C ARG A 23 3.47 -8.73 19.84
N ASP A 24 4.75 -8.89 20.19
CA ASP A 24 5.18 -9.14 21.56
C ASP A 24 5.50 -7.85 22.34
N LYS A 25 5.49 -6.69 21.67
CA LYS A 25 5.77 -5.39 22.29
C LYS A 25 4.57 -4.46 22.23
N ILE A 26 4.43 -3.66 23.28
CA ILE A 26 3.53 -2.50 23.27
C ILE A 26 4.26 -1.39 22.52
N GLU A 27 3.69 -0.97 21.39
CA GLU A 27 4.25 0.14 20.61
C GLU A 27 3.71 1.47 21.15
N LEU A 28 4.63 2.35 21.59
CA LEU A 28 4.31 3.61 22.27
C LEU A 28 4.72 4.84 21.45
N ILE A 29 5.25 4.63 20.25
CA ILE A 29 5.60 5.71 19.33
C ILE A 29 4.32 6.25 18.69
N ALA A 30 3.94 7.48 19.05
CA ALA A 30 2.66 8.08 18.65
C ALA A 30 2.43 8.21 17.13
N SER A 31 3.51 8.22 16.34
CA SER A 31 3.43 8.31 14.87
C SER A 31 3.43 6.95 14.16
N GLU A 32 3.69 5.86 14.88
CA GLU A 32 3.64 4.51 14.29
C GLU A 32 2.22 3.94 14.38
N ASN A 33 1.87 3.09 13.42
CA ASN A 33 0.57 2.45 13.36
C ASN A 33 0.64 1.12 12.61
N PHE A 34 -0.34 0.25 12.86
CA PHE A 34 -0.52 -1.01 12.15
C PHE A 34 -1.59 -0.85 11.08
N VAL A 35 -1.19 -0.99 9.81
CA VAL A 35 -2.15 -0.99 8.70
C VAL A 35 -2.92 -2.31 8.62
N SER A 36 -4.10 -2.27 8.02
CA SER A 36 -4.89 -3.49 7.79
C SER A 36 -4.23 -4.43 6.78
N GLU A 37 -4.59 -5.72 6.82
CA GLU A 37 -4.11 -6.69 5.85
C GLU A 37 -4.47 -6.30 4.41
N ALA A 38 -5.65 -5.72 4.19
CA ALA A 38 -6.09 -5.25 2.89
C ALA A 38 -5.16 -4.16 2.32
N VAL A 39 -4.68 -3.24 3.16
CA VAL A 39 -3.70 -2.22 2.76
C VAL A 39 -2.37 -2.88 2.37
N MET A 40 -1.86 -3.83 3.17
CA MET A 40 -0.64 -4.56 2.84
C MET A 40 -0.75 -5.33 1.53
N GLN A 41 -1.90 -5.98 1.28
CA GLN A 41 -2.15 -6.72 0.03
C GLN A 41 -2.09 -5.80 -1.19
N ALA A 42 -2.68 -4.59 -1.11
CA ALA A 42 -2.70 -3.64 -2.21
C ALA A 42 -1.29 -3.15 -2.61
N MET A 43 -0.39 -2.97 -1.63
CA MET A 43 0.99 -2.49 -1.86
C MET A 43 1.85 -3.44 -2.69
N GLY A 44 1.56 -4.75 -2.68
CA GLY A 44 2.31 -5.78 -3.39
C GLY A 44 1.71 -6.20 -4.74
N THR A 45 0.88 -5.36 -5.36
CA THR A 45 0.14 -5.71 -6.58
C THR A 45 0.86 -5.29 -7.86
N VAL A 46 0.31 -5.72 -9.01
CA VAL A 46 0.80 -5.36 -10.35
C VAL A 46 0.87 -3.86 -10.61
N LEU A 47 0.20 -3.03 -9.80
CA LEU A 47 0.30 -1.57 -9.86
C LEU A 47 1.75 -1.09 -9.69
N THR A 48 2.58 -1.83 -8.94
CA THR A 48 4.01 -1.51 -8.76
C THR A 48 4.81 -1.52 -10.07
N ASN A 49 4.33 -2.22 -11.10
CA ASN A 49 5.01 -2.33 -12.38
C ASN A 49 4.70 -1.15 -13.30
N LYS A 50 3.67 -0.35 -12.98
CA LYS A 50 3.16 0.67 -13.89
C LYS A 50 3.73 2.04 -13.55
N TYR A 51 4.43 2.62 -14.53
CA TYR A 51 4.81 4.02 -14.51
C TYR A 51 3.68 4.88 -15.11
N ALA A 52 3.07 5.74 -14.30
CA ALA A 52 1.87 6.52 -14.65
C ALA A 52 2.06 8.02 -14.38
N GLU A 53 3.07 8.62 -15.02
CA GLU A 53 3.36 10.05 -14.86
C GLU A 53 2.25 10.95 -15.42
N GLY A 54 1.93 12.03 -14.71
CA GLY A 54 0.82 12.94 -15.01
C GLY A 54 -0.39 12.65 -14.12
N TYR A 55 -1.56 13.15 -14.52
CA TYR A 55 -2.83 12.93 -13.81
C TYR A 55 -3.79 12.06 -14.63
N PRO A 56 -4.85 11.48 -14.00
CA PRO A 56 -5.89 10.76 -14.73
C PRO A 56 -6.41 11.54 -15.94
N GLY A 57 -6.47 10.88 -17.10
CA GLY A 57 -6.85 11.51 -18.38
C GLY A 57 -5.83 12.49 -18.99
N LYS A 58 -4.69 12.73 -18.32
CA LYS A 58 -3.58 13.60 -18.75
C LYS A 58 -2.22 12.97 -18.43
N ARG A 59 -2.06 11.70 -18.78
CA ARG A 59 -0.80 10.96 -18.59
C ARG A 59 0.18 11.29 -19.70
N TYR A 60 1.47 11.30 -19.37
CA TYR A 60 2.55 11.42 -20.37
C TYR A 60 2.73 10.14 -21.19
N TYR A 61 2.32 8.99 -20.62
CA TYR A 61 2.48 7.66 -21.22
C TYR A 61 1.14 6.91 -21.26
N GLY A 62 0.96 6.07 -22.28
CA GLY A 62 -0.24 5.26 -22.47
C GLY A 62 -0.34 4.04 -21.54
N GLY A 63 -1.47 3.33 -21.60
CA GLY A 63 -1.71 2.09 -20.83
C GLY A 63 -1.92 2.32 -19.33
N CYS A 64 -2.55 3.45 -18.97
CA CYS A 64 -2.82 3.86 -17.59
C CYS A 64 -4.32 3.75 -17.23
N GLU A 65 -5.14 3.14 -18.09
CA GLU A 65 -6.60 3.17 -18.01
C GLU A 65 -7.11 2.67 -16.65
N TYR A 66 -6.49 1.62 -16.11
CA TYR A 66 -6.89 1.04 -14.82
C TYR A 66 -6.18 1.68 -13.62
N VAL A 67 -5.01 2.31 -13.83
CA VAL A 67 -4.36 3.09 -12.76
C VAL A 67 -5.15 4.36 -12.50
N ASP A 68 -5.68 4.99 -13.56
CA ASP A 68 -6.56 6.14 -13.47
C ASP A 68 -7.80 5.83 -12.62
N VAL A 69 -8.44 4.67 -12.82
CA VAL A 69 -9.57 4.22 -11.99
C VAL A 69 -9.20 4.14 -10.50
N VAL A 70 -8.05 3.55 -10.17
CA VAL A 70 -7.59 3.43 -8.77
C VAL A 70 -7.30 4.81 -8.18
N GLU A 71 -6.64 5.68 -8.93
CA GLU A 71 -6.30 7.03 -8.48
C GLU A 71 -7.55 7.89 -8.27
N ASP A 72 -8.53 7.83 -9.18
CA ASP A 72 -9.78 8.58 -9.04
C ASP A 72 -10.59 8.11 -7.82
N ILE A 73 -10.70 6.79 -7.59
CA ILE A 73 -11.33 6.25 -6.37
C ILE A 73 -10.62 6.75 -5.11
N ALA A 74 -9.28 6.74 -5.10
CA ALA A 74 -8.50 7.20 -3.96
C ALA A 74 -8.70 8.71 -3.70
N ARG A 75 -8.70 9.52 -4.77
CA ARG A 75 -8.92 10.97 -4.68
C ARG A 75 -10.31 11.30 -4.16
N ASP A 76 -11.34 10.60 -4.64
CA ASP A 76 -12.72 10.86 -4.22
C ASP A 76 -12.92 10.47 -2.75
N ARG A 77 -12.42 9.31 -2.32
CA ARG A 77 -12.46 8.90 -0.91
C ARG A 77 -11.67 9.85 0.00
N ALA A 78 -10.53 10.37 -0.45
CA ALA A 78 -9.76 11.34 0.32
C ALA A 78 -10.54 12.65 0.54
N LYS A 79 -11.29 13.11 -0.47
CA LYS A 79 -12.19 14.28 -0.34
C LYS A 79 -13.32 13.99 0.63
N GLU A 80 -13.96 12.83 0.53
CA GLU A 80 -15.06 12.41 1.41
C GLU A 80 -14.61 12.39 2.88
N LEU A 81 -13.46 11.78 3.19
CA LEU A 81 -12.89 11.76 4.54
C LEU A 81 -12.60 13.18 5.06
N SER A 82 -11.93 14.00 4.25
CA SER A 82 -11.57 15.38 4.63
C SER A 82 -12.77 16.30 4.85
N LEU A 83 -13.91 16.01 4.20
CA LEU A 83 -15.17 16.73 4.40
C LEU A 83 -15.95 16.17 5.59
N SER A 84 -15.89 14.86 5.83
CA SER A 84 -16.52 14.20 6.98
C SER A 84 -15.91 14.62 8.31
N GLU A 85 -14.64 15.00 8.36
CA GLU A 85 -13.96 15.47 9.58
C GLU A 85 -14.29 16.94 9.95
N ARG A 86 -15.11 17.64 9.15
CA ARG A 86 -15.50 19.04 9.40
C ARG A 86 -16.91 19.22 10.00
N GLY A 87 -17.57 18.13 10.41
CA GLY A 87 -18.85 18.14 11.13
C GLY A 87 -18.68 17.90 12.62
#